data_AF-A0A358SRC7-F1
#
_entry.id   AF-A0A358SRC7-F1
#
_cell.length_a   1.000
_cell.length_b   1.000
_cell.length_c   1.000
_cell.angle_alpha   90.00
_cell.angle_beta   90.00
_cell.angle_gamma   90.00
#
_symmetry.space_group_name_H-M   'P 1'
#
loop_
_entity.id
_entity.type
_entity.pdbx_description
1 polymer ?
#
loop_
_entity_poly.entity_id
_entity_poly.type
_entity_poly.pdbx_seq_one_letter_code
_entity_poly.pdbx_strand_id
1 'polypeptide(L)'
;MVHPLRCKAIASARLKNDKVDAAILAQLLRADLLPEAWIAPAPVRQLRAQLRHRASLVRLGTQLRNRIHAVAADHGHDRTGSYWTGPGRGWLAELDLPPVSREIVTDCLASIDALAPVIERPGRRAAPARQGRPAGQGAQDAAGRRRVHRAGHTGRGR
;
A
#
# COMPACT_ATOMS: atom_id res chain seq x y z
N MET A 1 8.57 27.60 0.90
CA MET A 1 8.95 26.19 0.67
C MET A 1 8.66 25.41 1.95
N VAL A 2 7.57 24.64 1.99
CA VAL A 2 7.10 23.95 3.21
C VAL A 2 7.83 22.61 3.37
N HIS A 3 8.45 22.41 4.53
CA HIS A 3 9.18 21.19 4.87
C HIS A 3 8.19 20.09 5.33
N PRO A 4 8.14 18.90 4.70
CA PRO A 4 7.13 17.86 5.01
C PRO A 4 7.18 17.35 6.46
N LEU A 5 8.35 17.41 7.13
CA LEU A 5 8.45 17.12 8.58
C LEU A 5 7.71 18.14 9.49
N ARG A 6 7.38 19.36 9.01
CA ARG A 6 6.61 20.36 9.77
C ARG A 6 5.10 20.12 9.70
N CYS A 7 4.62 19.28 8.77
CA CYS A 7 3.24 18.79 8.73
C CYS A 7 3.02 17.56 9.62
N LYS A 8 3.70 17.48 10.77
CA LYS A 8 3.56 16.40 11.74
C LYS A 8 2.43 16.64 12.77
N ALA A 9 1.70 17.75 12.68
CA ALA A 9 0.68 18.11 13.67
C ALA A 9 -0.52 17.15 13.70
N ILE A 10 -0.92 16.59 12.55
CA ILE A 10 -2.10 15.69 12.46
C ILE A 10 -1.71 14.24 12.75
N ALA A 11 -0.51 13.81 12.34
CA ALA A 11 -0.07 12.42 12.47
C ALA A 11 0.32 11.98 13.91
N SER A 12 0.49 12.93 14.83
CA SER A 12 0.86 12.66 16.24
C SER A 12 -0.33 12.58 17.19
N ALA A 13 -1.56 12.83 16.72
CA ALA A 13 -2.76 12.75 17.55
C ALA A 13 -3.06 11.29 17.92
N ARG A 14 -3.00 10.99 19.22
CA ARG A 14 -3.19 9.65 19.80
C ARG A 14 -4.65 9.14 19.72
N LEU A 15 -5.61 10.02 19.45
CA LEU A 15 -7.03 9.70 19.34
C LEU A 15 -7.56 10.35 18.06
N LYS A 16 -8.12 9.54 17.16
CA LYS A 16 -8.66 9.99 15.87
C LYS A 16 -9.99 10.72 16.11
N ASN A 17 -10.06 12.00 15.78
CA ASN A 17 -11.26 12.82 15.92
C ASN A 17 -11.39 13.74 14.71
N ASP A 18 -12.29 13.40 13.79
CA ASP A 18 -12.46 14.10 12.52
C ASP A 18 -12.78 15.60 12.70
N LYS A 19 -13.46 15.99 13.79
CA LYS A 19 -13.75 17.41 14.09
C LYS A 19 -12.47 18.16 14.44
N VAL A 20 -11.60 17.56 15.23
CA VAL A 20 -10.31 18.14 15.62
C VAL A 20 -9.37 18.15 14.42
N ASP A 21 -9.32 17.07 13.64
CA ASP A 21 -8.49 16.97 12.44
C ASP A 21 -8.90 18.00 11.37
N ALA A 22 -10.20 18.22 11.16
CA ALA A 22 -10.71 19.25 10.25
C ALA A 22 -10.33 20.66 10.73
N ALA A 23 -10.40 20.93 12.03
CA ALA A 23 -9.99 22.22 12.59
C ALA A 23 -8.48 22.46 12.41
N ILE A 24 -7.65 21.44 12.62
CA ILE A 24 -6.20 21.51 12.41
C ILE A 24 -5.88 21.71 10.92
N LEU A 25 -6.54 20.98 10.01
CA LEU A 25 -6.40 21.18 8.57
C LEU A 25 -6.77 22.60 8.14
N ALA A 26 -7.86 23.15 8.68
CA ALA A 26 -8.28 24.52 8.39
C ALA A 26 -7.25 25.56 8.88
N GLN A 27 -6.64 25.33 10.04
CA GLN A 27 -5.56 26.18 10.55
C GLN A 27 -4.29 26.08 9.68
N LEU A 28 -3.90 24.87 9.28
CA LEU A 28 -2.75 24.66 8.39
C LEU A 28 -2.96 25.28 7.00
N LEU A 29 -4.18 25.17 6.46
CA LEU A 29 -4.56 25.80 5.19
C LEU A 29 -4.50 27.32 5.31
N ARG A 30 -5.07 27.90 6.38
CA ARG A 30 -5.03 29.35 6.63
C ARG A 30 -3.62 29.89 6.78
N ALA A 31 -2.73 29.10 7.40
CA ALA A 31 -1.34 29.47 7.61
C ALA A 31 -0.44 29.21 6.38
N ASP A 32 -0.99 28.76 5.25
CA ASP A 32 -0.25 28.33 4.06
C ASP A 32 0.86 27.30 4.37
N LEU A 33 0.57 26.44 5.36
CA LEU A 33 1.47 25.41 5.85
C LEU A 33 1.17 24.03 5.27
N LEU A 34 0.16 23.89 4.40
CA LEU A 34 -0.11 22.64 3.71
C LEU A 34 0.84 22.45 2.53
N PRO A 35 1.38 21.24 2.34
CA PRO A 35 2.16 20.94 1.15
C PRO A 35 1.24 20.92 -0.07
N GLU A 36 1.78 21.29 -1.22
CA GLU A 36 1.07 21.18 -2.48
C GLU A 36 0.63 19.72 -2.70
N ALA A 37 -0.66 19.53 -2.96
CA ALA A 37 -1.23 18.21 -3.17
C ALA A 37 -0.75 17.64 -4.50
N TRP A 38 0.00 16.52 -4.45
CA TRP A 38 0.40 15.84 -5.67
C TRP A 38 -0.79 15.13 -6.32
N ILE A 39 -1.18 15.59 -7.51
CA ILE A 39 -2.18 14.94 -8.35
C ILE A 39 -1.46 14.05 -9.36
N ALA A 40 -1.71 12.74 -9.28
CA ALA A 40 -1.09 11.76 -10.16
C ALA A 40 -1.36 12.08 -11.64
N PRO A 41 -0.33 12.17 -12.51
CA PRO A 41 -0.50 12.30 -13.95
C PRO A 41 -1.30 11.15 -14.54
N ALA A 42 -1.94 11.37 -15.71
CA ALA A 42 -2.79 10.36 -16.35
C ALA A 42 -2.12 8.98 -16.51
N PRO A 43 -0.83 8.86 -16.93
CA PRO A 43 -0.16 7.56 -17.02
C PRO A 43 -0.08 6.82 -15.68
N VAL A 44 0.15 7.54 -14.59
CA VAL A 44 0.23 6.97 -13.24
C VAL A 44 -1.15 6.52 -12.75
N ARG A 45 -2.20 7.30 -13.04
CA ARG A 45 -3.58 6.91 -12.71
C ARG A 45 -4.00 5.64 -13.45
N GLN A 46 -3.66 5.52 -14.73
CA GLN A 46 -3.94 4.32 -15.54
C GLN A 46 -3.20 3.10 -14.99
N LEU A 47 -1.91 3.24 -14.64
CA LEU A 47 -1.16 2.16 -13.99
C LEU A 47 -1.82 1.73 -12.67
N ARG A 48 -2.23 2.67 -11.81
CA ARG A 48 -2.94 2.37 -10.56
C ARG A 48 -4.28 1.68 -10.80
N ALA A 49 -5.01 2.04 -11.86
CA ALA A 49 -6.25 1.37 -12.22
C ALA A 49 -6.01 -0.10 -12.60
N GLN A 50 -4.99 -0.36 -13.42
CA GLN A 50 -4.59 -1.73 -13.78
C GLN A 50 -4.17 -2.56 -12.56
N LEU A 51 -3.35 -2.00 -11.66
CA LEU A 51 -2.93 -2.70 -10.44
C LEU A 51 -4.12 -3.01 -9.51
N ARG A 52 -5.05 -2.05 -9.33
CA ARG A 52 -6.27 -2.28 -8.56
C ARG A 52 -7.14 -3.38 -9.17
N HIS A 53 -7.27 -3.40 -10.49
CA HIS A 53 -7.99 -4.46 -11.19
C HIS A 53 -7.35 -5.83 -10.95
N ARG A 54 -6.03 -5.95 -11.08
CA ARG A 54 -5.33 -7.22 -10.75
C ARG A 54 -5.54 -7.63 -9.30
N ALA A 55 -5.44 -6.69 -8.37
CA ALA A 55 -5.72 -6.97 -6.96
C ALA A 55 -7.16 -7.47 -6.73
N SER A 56 -8.16 -6.94 -7.46
CA SER A 56 -9.54 -7.46 -7.39
C SER A 56 -9.66 -8.88 -7.93
N LEU A 57 -8.97 -9.22 -9.02
CA LEU A 57 -8.97 -10.58 -9.57
C LEU A 57 -8.31 -11.59 -8.62
N VAL A 58 -7.19 -11.19 -7.98
CA VAL A 58 -6.55 -12.02 -6.94
C VAL A 58 -7.52 -12.28 -5.79
N ARG A 59 -8.23 -11.25 -5.31
CA ARG A 59 -9.24 -11.40 -4.25
C ARG A 59 -10.40 -12.30 -4.67
N LEU A 60 -10.82 -12.25 -5.93
CA LEU A 60 -11.83 -13.17 -6.47
C LEU A 60 -11.31 -14.62 -6.45
N GLY A 61 -10.08 -14.85 -6.90
CA GLY A 61 -9.42 -16.16 -6.81
C GLY A 61 -9.33 -16.67 -5.37
N THR A 62 -8.99 -15.81 -4.40
CA THR A 62 -8.99 -16.16 -2.97
C THR A 62 -10.38 -16.55 -2.47
N GLN A 63 -11.44 -15.84 -2.87
CA GLN A 63 -12.82 -16.18 -2.47
C GLN A 63 -13.24 -17.56 -2.98
N LEU A 64 -12.92 -17.88 -4.23
CA LEU A 64 -13.20 -19.20 -4.82
C LEU A 64 -12.46 -20.32 -4.07
N ARG A 65 -11.20 -20.08 -3.70
CA ARG A 65 -10.41 -21.02 -2.89
C ARG A 65 -11.03 -21.24 -1.51
N ASN A 66 -11.42 -20.16 -0.84
CA ASN A 66 -12.08 -20.25 0.46
C ASN A 66 -13.40 -21.01 0.38
N ARG A 67 -14.14 -20.90 -0.74
CA ARG A 67 -15.35 -21.67 -0.97
C ARG A 67 -15.07 -23.17 -1.08
N ILE A 68 -13.98 -23.58 -1.75
CA ILE A 68 -13.54 -24.98 -1.79
C ILE A 68 -13.17 -25.47 -0.38
N HIS A 69 -12.44 -24.66 0.40
CA HIS A 69 -12.13 -24.99 1.79
C HIS A 69 -13.39 -25.17 2.64
N ALA A 70 -14.38 -24.29 2.48
CA ALA A 70 -15.66 -24.39 3.19
C ALA A 70 -16.41 -25.68 2.84
N VAL A 71 -16.49 -26.03 1.54
CA VAL A 71 -17.11 -27.29 1.12
C VAL A 71 -16.39 -28.49 1.71
N ALA A 72 -15.05 -28.51 1.72
CA ALA A 72 -14.30 -29.60 2.34
C ALA A 72 -14.59 -29.68 3.84
N ALA A 73 -14.59 -28.55 4.55
CA ALA A 73 -14.85 -28.48 5.98
C ALA A 73 -16.28 -28.90 6.36
N ASP A 74 -17.28 -28.53 5.56
CA ASP A 74 -18.70 -28.92 5.76
C ASP A 74 -18.87 -30.45 5.73
N HIS A 75 -18.02 -31.16 4.99
CA HIS A 75 -17.99 -32.62 4.90
C HIS A 75 -16.94 -33.26 5.83
N GLY A 76 -16.37 -32.50 6.76
CA GLY A 76 -15.42 -32.99 7.77
C GLY A 76 -14.01 -33.27 7.22
N HIS A 77 -13.69 -32.79 6.02
CA HIS A 77 -12.37 -32.93 5.44
C HIS A 77 -11.52 -31.69 5.70
N ASP A 78 -10.33 -31.89 6.24
CA ASP A 78 -9.30 -30.86 6.34
C ASP A 78 -7.97 -31.39 5.80
N ARG A 79 -7.20 -30.49 5.19
CA ARG A 79 -5.89 -30.76 4.62
C ARG A 79 -4.96 -29.59 4.90
N THR A 80 -3.83 -29.90 5.51
CA THR A 80 -2.78 -28.93 5.86
C THR A 80 -1.97 -28.44 4.65
N GLY A 81 -2.04 -29.15 3.52
CA GLY A 81 -1.32 -28.83 2.28
C GLY A 81 -2.13 -28.03 1.26
N SER A 82 -1.44 -27.42 0.30
CA SER A 82 -2.07 -26.65 -0.79
C SER A 82 -2.97 -27.52 -1.67
N TYR A 83 -4.21 -27.09 -1.86
CA TYR A 83 -5.24 -27.77 -2.66
C TYR A 83 -5.00 -27.60 -4.18
N TRP A 84 -4.13 -26.65 -4.55
CA TRP A 84 -4.00 -26.19 -5.93
C TRP A 84 -2.91 -26.92 -6.72
N THR A 85 -2.00 -27.60 -6.02
CA THR A 85 -0.93 -28.41 -6.61
C THR A 85 -1.47 -29.76 -7.09
N GLY A 86 -0.73 -30.48 -7.94
CA GLY A 86 -1.12 -31.80 -8.43
C GLY A 86 -1.59 -32.76 -7.33
N PRO A 87 -0.84 -32.94 -6.23
CA PRO A 87 -1.27 -33.76 -5.10
C PRO A 87 -2.54 -33.24 -4.39
N GLY A 88 -2.76 -31.92 -4.37
CA GLY A 88 -3.97 -31.35 -3.78
C GLY A 88 -5.21 -31.51 -4.64
N ARG A 89 -5.05 -31.42 -5.96
CA ARG A 89 -6.12 -31.68 -6.92
C ARG A 89 -6.52 -33.15 -6.95
N GLY A 90 -5.55 -34.06 -6.86
CA GLY A 90 -5.80 -35.50 -6.71
C GLY A 90 -6.63 -35.79 -5.46
N TRP A 91 -6.18 -35.29 -4.31
CA TRP A 91 -6.93 -35.42 -3.05
C TRP A 91 -8.36 -34.86 -3.17
N LEU A 92 -8.53 -33.65 -3.72
CA LEU A 92 -9.85 -33.07 -3.95
C LEU A 92 -10.73 -33.93 -4.89
N ALA A 93 -10.16 -34.68 -5.83
CA ALA A 93 -10.91 -35.55 -6.72
C ALA A 93 -11.35 -36.87 -6.04
N GLU A 94 -10.63 -37.32 -5.03
CA GLU A 94 -10.90 -38.55 -4.27
C GLU A 94 -11.94 -38.36 -3.15
N LEU A 95 -12.24 -37.13 -2.75
CA LEU A 95 -13.23 -36.85 -1.71
C LEU A 95 -14.63 -37.33 -2.14
N ASP A 96 -15.27 -38.11 -1.28
CA ASP A 96 -16.66 -38.52 -1.41
C ASP A 96 -17.58 -37.33 -1.05
N LEU A 97 -17.87 -36.51 -2.06
CA LEU A 97 -18.75 -35.35 -1.92
C LEU A 97 -20.11 -35.62 -2.57
N PRO A 98 -21.22 -35.14 -1.98
CA PRO A 98 -22.50 -35.13 -2.66
C PRO A 98 -22.41 -34.41 -4.01
N PRO A 99 -23.25 -34.78 -5.01
CA PRO A 99 -23.15 -34.27 -6.38
C PRO A 99 -23.10 -32.74 -6.47
N VAL A 100 -23.95 -32.04 -5.70
CA VAL A 100 -23.99 -30.57 -5.66
C VAL A 100 -22.69 -29.97 -5.13
N SER A 101 -22.11 -30.55 -4.08
CA SER A 101 -20.82 -30.10 -3.53
C SER A 101 -19.68 -30.35 -4.51
N ARG A 102 -19.72 -31.47 -5.25
CA ARG A 102 -18.78 -31.79 -6.33
C ARG A 102 -18.84 -30.77 -7.46
N GLU A 103 -20.04 -30.39 -7.90
CA GLU A 103 -20.24 -29.35 -8.92
C GLU A 103 -19.64 -28.02 -8.48
N ILE A 104 -19.94 -27.56 -7.25
CA ILE A 104 -19.40 -26.31 -6.70
C ILE A 104 -17.87 -26.30 -6.71
N VAL A 105 -17.23 -27.38 -6.25
CA VAL A 105 -15.76 -27.48 -6.23
C VAL A 105 -15.20 -27.45 -7.64
N THR A 106 -15.85 -28.14 -8.58
CA THR A 106 -15.44 -28.20 -9.99
C THR A 106 -15.51 -26.83 -10.66
N ASP A 107 -16.62 -26.11 -10.49
CA ASP A 107 -16.80 -24.76 -11.03
C ASP A 107 -15.81 -23.75 -10.43
N CYS A 108 -15.56 -23.86 -9.12
CA CYS A 108 -14.57 -23.01 -8.44
C CYS A 108 -13.16 -23.27 -8.98
N LEU A 109 -12.77 -24.54 -9.17
CA LEU A 109 -11.47 -24.89 -9.75
C LEU A 109 -11.33 -24.38 -11.18
N ALA A 110 -12.34 -24.60 -12.03
CA ALA A 110 -12.35 -24.09 -13.40
C ALA A 110 -12.24 -22.56 -13.46
N SER A 111 -12.95 -21.86 -12.56
CA SER A 111 -12.89 -20.39 -12.45
C SER A 111 -11.52 -19.90 -11.99
N ILE A 112 -10.88 -20.59 -11.04
CA ILE A 112 -9.51 -20.28 -10.60
C ILE A 112 -8.53 -20.45 -11.76
N ASP A 113 -8.66 -21.54 -12.52
CA ASP A 113 -7.80 -21.84 -13.66
C ASP A 113 -7.96 -20.81 -14.79
N ALA A 114 -9.19 -20.33 -15.03
CA ALA A 114 -9.47 -19.26 -15.99
C ALA A 114 -8.92 -17.90 -15.54
N LEU A 115 -8.92 -17.61 -14.23
CA LEU A 115 -8.41 -16.35 -13.69
C LEU A 115 -6.88 -16.28 -13.68
N ALA A 116 -6.19 -17.40 -13.50
CA ALA A 116 -4.72 -17.46 -13.41
C ALA A 116 -4.00 -16.74 -14.57
N PRO A 117 -4.26 -17.02 -15.86
CA PRO A 117 -3.57 -16.33 -16.96
C PRO A 117 -3.91 -14.83 -17.02
N VAL A 118 -5.11 -14.43 -16.59
CA VAL A 118 -5.52 -13.00 -16.57
C VAL A 118 -4.77 -12.24 -15.47
N ILE A 119 -4.59 -12.88 -14.31
CA ILE A 119 -3.84 -12.32 -13.18
C ILE A 119 -2.36 -12.19 -13.53
N GLU A 120 -1.77 -13.17 -14.22
CA GLU A 120 -0.35 -13.19 -14.57
C GLU A 120 0.00 -12.25 -15.73
N ARG A 121 -0.96 -11.95 -16.61
CA ARG A 121 -0.77 -11.08 -17.79
C ARG A 121 0.00 -9.80 -17.41
N PRO A 122 1.21 -9.56 -17.94
CA PRO A 122 1.94 -8.33 -17.69
C PRO A 122 1.11 -7.11 -18.11
N GLY A 123 0.97 -6.13 -17.22
CA GLY A 123 0.34 -4.85 -17.61
C GLY A 123 1.22 -4.16 -18.65
N ARG A 124 0.62 -3.56 -19.68
CA ARG A 124 1.38 -2.73 -20.63
C ARG A 124 2.10 -1.65 -19.83
N ARG A 125 3.44 -1.73 -19.80
CA ARG A 125 4.29 -0.75 -19.10
C ARG A 125 4.13 0.58 -19.83
N ALA A 126 3.30 1.47 -19.31
CA ALA A 126 3.47 2.88 -19.62
C ALA A 126 4.84 3.26 -19.05
N ALA A 127 5.79 3.60 -19.92
CA ALA A 127 7.09 4.09 -19.48
C ALA A 127 6.84 5.20 -18.43
N PRO A 128 7.42 5.13 -17.23
CA PRO A 128 7.29 6.24 -16.32
C PRO A 128 7.98 7.42 -17.00
N ALA A 129 7.21 8.45 -17.35
CA ALA A 129 7.79 9.78 -17.40
C ALA A 129 8.44 9.97 -16.03
N ARG A 130 9.78 9.97 -16.00
CA ARG A 130 10.57 10.35 -14.84
C ARG A 130 10.32 11.84 -14.62
N GLN A 131 9.12 12.20 -14.15
CA GLN A 131 8.83 13.52 -13.65
C GLN A 131 9.52 13.57 -12.29
N GLY A 132 10.57 14.40 -12.25
CA GLY A 132 11.48 14.50 -11.13
C GLY A 132 10.73 14.50 -9.81
N ARG A 133 11.14 13.61 -8.92
CA ARG A 133 11.08 13.93 -7.50
C ARG A 133 11.78 15.29 -7.40
N PRO A 134 11.15 16.39 -6.92
CA PRO A 134 11.91 17.60 -6.67
C PRO A 134 12.94 17.22 -5.62
N ALA A 135 14.18 16.99 -6.08
CA ALA A 135 15.33 16.96 -5.22
C ALA A 135 15.36 18.34 -4.58
N GLY A 136 15.36 18.40 -3.25
CA GLY A 136 15.63 19.64 -2.55
C GLY A 136 17.00 20.15 -2.99
N GLN A 137 17.00 21.07 -3.93
CA GLN A 137 18.17 21.86 -4.32
C GLN A 137 18.26 23.00 -3.33
N GLY A 138 19.31 22.97 -2.51
CA GLY A 138 19.59 23.98 -1.50
C GLY A 138 20.51 23.48 -0.38
N ALA A 139 21.53 22.68 -0.71
CA ALA A 139 22.69 22.49 0.16
C ALA A 139 23.89 23.07 -0.56
N GLN A 140 24.00 24.39 -0.52
CA GLN A 140 25.24 25.14 -0.73
C GLN A 140 25.10 26.49 -0.02
N ASP A 141 26.16 26.84 0.70
CA ASP A 141 26.48 28.11 1.35
C ASP A 141 25.91 28.39 2.76
N ALA A 142 26.70 27.98 3.77
CA ALA A 142 27.10 28.84 4.89
C ALA A 142 28.28 28.25 5.70
N ALA A 143 29.42 28.03 5.04
CA ALA A 143 30.70 28.10 5.74
C ALA A 143 31.16 29.57 5.71
N GLY A 144 30.86 30.33 6.76
CA GLY A 144 31.07 31.77 6.73
C GLY A 144 31.04 32.43 8.10
N ARG A 145 32.04 32.10 8.92
CA ARG A 145 32.68 32.97 9.93
C ARG A 145 31.80 34.04 10.61
N ARG A 146 31.60 33.90 11.93
CA ARG A 146 31.79 35.01 12.88
C ARG A 146 32.29 34.46 14.21
N ARG A 147 33.61 34.52 14.37
CA ARG A 147 34.28 34.68 15.66
C ARG A 147 33.66 35.92 16.32
N VAL A 148 33.02 35.76 17.47
CA VAL A 148 32.78 36.89 18.36
C VAL A 148 33.96 36.94 19.31
N HIS A 149 34.75 38.00 19.14
CA HIS A 149 35.77 38.46 20.06
C HIS A 149 35.19 38.54 21.49
N ARG A 150 35.83 37.88 22.45
CA ARG A 150 35.80 38.32 23.84
C ARG A 150 37.20 38.83 24.17
N ALA A 151 37.40 40.12 23.94
CA ALA A 151 38.53 40.86 24.47
C ALA A 151 38.42 40.86 26.00
N GLY A 152 39.55 40.60 26.66
CA GLY A 152 39.66 40.54 28.10
C GLY A 152 39.53 41.92 28.76
N HIS A 153 39.23 41.90 30.06
CA HIS A 153 39.70 42.93 30.96
C HIS A 153 40.26 42.27 32.21
N THR A 154 41.54 42.54 32.43
CA THR A 154 42.37 42.23 33.59
C THR A 154 41.98 43.09 34.79
N GLY A 155 42.01 42.53 35.99
CA GLY A 155 41.97 43.28 37.25
C GLY A 155 42.48 42.45 38.42
N ARG A 156 43.73 42.71 38.84
CA ARG A 156 44.44 42.17 40.00
C ARG A 156 43.94 42.75 41.33
N GLY A 157 44.17 42.01 42.42
CA GLY A 157 44.32 42.51 43.79
C GLY A 157 43.31 41.84 44.74
N ARG A 158 43.65 41.29 45.90
CA ARG A 158 44.88 41.17 46.68
C ARG A 158 44.73 39.91 47.54
#